data_AF-A0A1F3SDY3-F1
#
_entry.id   AF-A0A1F3SDY3-F1
#
_cell.length_a   1.000
_cell.length_b   1.000
_cell.length_c   1.000
_cell.angle_alpha   90.00
_cell.angle_beta   90.00
_cell.angle_gamma   90.00
#
_symmetry.space_group_name_H-M   'P 1'
#
loop_
_entity.id
_entity.type
_entity.pdbx_description
1 polymer ?
#
loop_
_entity_poly.entity_id
_entity_poly.type
_entity_poly.pdbx_seq_one_letter_code
_entity_poly.pdbx_strand_id
1 'polypeptide(L)'
;MAINIMLRAQSFVPGCDLWIISRDDRSGLYRKIDWYLNFQLTKAHNHKTEESASQLKTIISENNMPNFSPELISPAALMVVAEDHFPVKSIIEIAAVVSPAIWVKQVHQIWTSIGKPTLRVFLPQKISADEFKLNWSDSENNEIYLVSS
;
A
#
# COMPACT_ATOMS: atom_id res chain seq x y z
N MET A 1 2.27 1.16 23.85
CA MET A 1 1.72 1.39 22.50
C MET A 1 1.24 2.84 22.36
N ALA A 2 1.82 3.62 21.45
CA ALA A 2 1.41 5.00 21.20
C ALA A 2 0.87 5.14 19.77
N ILE A 3 -0.45 4.99 19.61
CA ILE A 3 -1.15 5.37 18.37
C ILE A 3 -1.45 6.86 18.46
N ASN A 4 -0.74 7.65 17.67
CA ASN A 4 -0.89 9.10 17.61
C ASN A 4 -1.87 9.47 16.49
N ILE A 5 -2.95 10.16 16.85
CA ILE A 5 -3.89 10.69 15.86
C ILE A 5 -3.37 12.04 15.38
N MET A 6 -3.14 12.17 14.07
CA MET A 6 -2.65 13.40 13.45
C MET A 6 -3.78 14.17 12.78
N LEU A 7 -3.69 15.50 12.88
CA LEU A 7 -4.51 16.40 12.08
C LEU A 7 -4.03 16.38 10.62
N ARG A 8 -4.97 16.56 9.66
CA ARG A 8 -4.63 16.62 8.23
C ARG A 8 -3.57 17.66 7.88
N ALA A 9 -3.50 18.78 8.61
CA ALA A 9 -2.49 19.81 8.37
C ALA A 9 -1.04 19.30 8.60
N GLN A 10 -0.88 18.26 9.43
CA GLN A 10 0.41 17.66 9.77
C GLN A 10 0.67 16.35 9.02
N SER A 11 -0.21 15.97 8.09
CA SER A 11 -0.17 14.64 7.45
C SER A 11 1.05 14.41 6.55
N PHE A 12 1.74 15.49 6.15
CA PHE A 12 2.93 15.46 5.30
C PHE A 12 4.23 15.79 6.04
N VAL A 13 4.22 15.81 7.38
CA VAL A 13 5.42 16.07 8.18
C VAL A 13 6.40 14.89 8.01
N PRO A 14 7.71 15.14 7.78
CA PRO A 14 8.70 14.06 7.72
C PRO A 14 8.80 13.29 9.04
N GLY A 15 9.36 12.07 9.00
CA GLY A 15 9.60 11.27 10.21
C GLY A 15 8.92 9.90 10.23
N CYS A 16 8.40 9.43 9.10
CA CYS A 16 8.01 8.03 8.93
C CYS A 16 8.69 7.45 7.69
N ASP A 17 9.19 6.23 7.79
CA ASP A 17 9.83 5.51 6.69
C ASP A 17 8.80 4.93 5.72
N LEU A 18 7.62 4.58 6.23
CA LEU A 18 6.57 3.92 5.47
C LEU A 18 5.23 4.60 5.66
N TRP A 19 4.57 4.90 4.54
CA TRP A 19 3.18 5.34 4.53
C TRP A 19 2.30 4.28 3.91
N ILE A 20 1.17 3.96 4.57
CA ILE A 20 0.15 3.08 4.03
C ILE A 20 -1.08 3.89 3.67
N ILE A 21 -1.51 3.78 2.42
CA ILE A 21 -2.68 4.46 1.87
C ILE A 21 -3.71 3.45 1.40
N SER A 22 -4.97 3.83 1.48
CA SER A 22 -6.05 3.07 0.84
C SER A 22 -6.27 3.53 -0.59
N ARG A 23 -6.47 2.59 -1.50
CA ARG A 23 -6.95 2.88 -2.85
C ARG A 23 -8.38 3.41 -2.81
N ASP A 24 -8.51 4.72 -2.93
CA ASP A 24 -9.80 5.37 -3.11
C ASP A 24 -9.65 6.48 -4.15
N ASP A 25 -10.09 6.21 -5.39
CA ASP A 25 -10.00 7.15 -6.52
C ASP A 25 -10.80 8.44 -6.27
N ARG A 26 -11.71 8.43 -5.29
CA ARG A 26 -12.48 9.60 -4.84
C ARG A 26 -11.79 10.38 -3.73
N SER A 27 -10.76 9.81 -3.10
CA SER A 27 -10.00 10.48 -2.06
C SER A 27 -9.12 11.58 -2.66
N GLY A 28 -9.39 12.83 -2.29
CA GLY A 28 -8.54 13.96 -2.67
C GLY A 28 -7.10 13.81 -2.14
N LEU A 29 -6.93 13.11 -1.02
CA LEU A 29 -5.62 12.79 -0.47
C LEU A 29 -4.85 11.82 -1.37
N TYR A 30 -5.48 10.75 -1.83
CA TYR A 30 -4.86 9.78 -2.75
C TYR A 30 -4.37 10.49 -4.01
N ARG A 31 -5.23 11.30 -4.64
CA ARG A 31 -4.86 12.09 -5.82
C ARG A 31 -3.69 13.05 -5.57
N LYS A 32 -3.67 13.68 -4.39
CA LYS A 32 -2.59 14.59 -4.00
C LYS A 32 -1.27 13.84 -3.84
N ILE A 33 -1.28 12.68 -3.17
CA ILE A 33 -0.10 11.83 -3.01
C ILE A 33 0.39 11.34 -4.38
N ASP A 34 -0.49 10.83 -5.22
CA ASP A 34 -0.12 10.33 -6.55
C ASP A 34 0.44 11.45 -7.44
N TRP A 35 -0.08 12.67 -7.33
CA TRP A 35 0.49 13.84 -8.00
C TRP A 35 1.94 14.11 -7.59
N TYR A 36 2.26 14.04 -6.29
CA TYR A 36 3.65 14.17 -5.81
C TYR A 36 4.55 13.04 -6.29
N LEU A 37 3.99 11.84 -6.47
CA LEU A 37 4.67 10.70 -7.05
C LEU A 37 4.68 10.71 -8.59
N ASN A 38 4.39 11.85 -9.23
CA ASN A 38 4.35 11.95 -10.69
C ASN A 38 3.44 10.89 -11.36
N PHE A 39 2.29 10.64 -10.74
CA PHE A 39 1.26 9.69 -11.14
C PHE A 39 1.73 8.23 -11.23
N GLN A 40 2.75 7.85 -10.45
CA GLN A 40 3.28 6.49 -10.45
C GLN A 40 2.25 5.44 -10.02
N LEU A 41 1.37 5.74 -9.06
CA LEU A 41 0.33 4.79 -8.61
C LEU A 41 -0.69 4.57 -9.74
N THR A 42 -1.17 5.64 -10.34
CA THR A 42 -2.11 5.55 -11.48
C THR A 42 -1.48 4.82 -12.69
N LYS A 43 -0.21 5.08 -12.99
CA LYS A 43 0.52 4.40 -14.07
C LYS A 43 0.67 2.90 -13.79
N ALA A 44 0.99 2.53 -12.55
CA ALA A 44 1.11 1.14 -12.14
C ALA A 44 -0.21 0.37 -12.28
N HIS A 45 -1.34 0.98 -11.90
CA HIS A 45 -2.66 0.34 -12.07
C HIS A 45 -3.08 0.16 -13.52
N ASN A 46 -2.69 1.09 -14.39
CA ASN A 46 -2.99 1.01 -15.82
C ASN A 46 -2.01 0.10 -16.58
N HIS A 47 -0.95 -0.36 -15.91
CA HIS A 47 -0.01 -1.29 -16.51
C HIS A 47 -0.70 -2.63 -16.75
N LYS A 48 -0.82 -3.01 -18.01
CA LYS A 48 -1.24 -4.34 -18.41
C LYS A 48 0.01 -5.14 -18.69
N THR A 49 0.19 -6.26 -18.00
CA THR A 49 1.24 -7.22 -18.34
C THR A 49 1.08 -7.58 -19.81
N GLU A 50 2.09 -7.32 -20.62
CA GLU A 50 2.08 -7.74 -22.01
C GLU A 50 2.00 -9.26 -22.07
N GLU A 51 1.15 -9.78 -22.96
CA GLU A 51 1.14 -11.20 -23.22
C GLU A 51 2.48 -11.61 -23.84
N SER A 52 3.04 -12.73 -23.36
CA SER A 52 4.24 -13.31 -23.94
C SER A 52 4.09 -13.47 -25.46
N ALA A 53 5.11 -13.04 -26.21
CA ALA A 53 5.12 -13.13 -27.66
C ALA A 53 4.79 -14.56 -28.13
N SER A 54 4.02 -14.69 -29.21
CA SER A 54 3.57 -15.99 -29.73
C SER A 54 4.74 -16.95 -30.00
N GLN A 55 5.87 -16.43 -30.47
CA GLN A 55 7.11 -17.19 -30.69
C GLN A 55 7.64 -17.84 -29.41
N LEU A 56 7.60 -17.12 -28.27
CA LEU A 56 8.02 -17.68 -26.98
C LEU A 56 7.07 -18.77 -26.52
N LYS A 57 5.75 -18.60 -26.72
CA LYS A 57 4.75 -19.64 -26.42
C LYS A 57 5.02 -20.91 -27.22
N THR A 58 5.39 -20.79 -28.50
CA THR A 58 5.77 -21.92 -29.36
C THR A 58 7.02 -22.64 -28.85
N ILE A 59 8.11 -21.89 -28.58
CA ILE A 59 9.37 -22.47 -28.06
C ILE A 59 9.14 -23.20 -26.73
N ILE A 60 8.32 -22.65 -25.83
CA ILE A 60 7.96 -23.29 -24.55
C ILE A 60 7.24 -24.62 -24.78
N SER A 61 6.28 -24.64 -25.71
CA SER A 61 5.52 -25.85 -26.04
C SER A 61 6.38 -26.93 -26.71
N GLU A 62 7.29 -26.54 -27.61
CA GLU A 62 8.17 -27.47 -28.33
C GLU A 62 9.20 -28.12 -27.41
N ASN A 63 9.67 -27.39 -26.39
CA ASN A 63 10.70 -27.87 -25.47
C ASN A 63 10.11 -28.51 -24.19
N ASN A 64 8.79 -28.73 -24.12
CA ASN A 64 8.09 -29.23 -22.92
C ASN A 64 8.49 -28.48 -21.64
N MET A 65 8.77 -27.18 -21.75
CA MET A 65 9.15 -26.38 -20.59
C MET A 65 7.92 -26.15 -19.71
N PRO A 66 8.08 -26.17 -18.37
CA PRO A 66 7.00 -25.82 -17.47
C PRO A 66 6.54 -24.39 -17.78
N ASN A 67 5.22 -24.18 -17.79
CA ASN A 67 4.67 -22.88 -18.13
C ASN A 67 5.05 -21.87 -17.05
N PHE A 68 5.94 -20.93 -17.38
CA PHE A 68 6.33 -19.83 -16.49
C PHE A 68 5.27 -18.73 -16.53
N SER A 69 4.08 -19.03 -16.03
CA SER A 69 3.14 -17.97 -15.66
C SER A 69 3.29 -17.76 -14.17
N PRO A 70 4.00 -16.72 -13.71
CA PRO A 70 3.96 -16.38 -12.29
C PRO A 70 2.48 -16.21 -11.92
N GLU A 71 2.00 -16.97 -10.94
CA GLU A 71 0.70 -16.70 -10.36
C GLU A 71 0.73 -15.28 -9.81
N LEU A 72 0.04 -14.37 -10.46
CA LEU A 72 -0.19 -13.03 -9.96
C LEU A 72 -1.06 -13.19 -8.71
N ILE A 73 -0.43 -13.12 -7.54
CA ILE A 73 -1.14 -13.06 -6.26
C ILE A 73 -1.91 -11.74 -6.24
N SER A 74 -3.19 -11.78 -6.61
CA SER A 74 -4.09 -10.63 -6.61
C SER A 74 -4.95 -10.62 -5.33
N PRO A 75 -5.22 -9.46 -4.70
CA PRO A 75 -4.69 -8.13 -5.01
C PRO A 75 -3.47 -7.83 -4.13
N ALA A 76 -2.26 -7.94 -4.70
CA ALA A 76 -1.03 -7.54 -4.04
C ALA A 76 -1.05 -6.03 -3.77
N ALA A 77 -0.71 -5.64 -2.55
CA ALA A 77 -0.45 -4.24 -2.23
C ALA A 77 0.63 -3.68 -3.16
N LEU A 78 0.43 -2.47 -3.66
CA LEU A 78 1.37 -1.80 -4.55
C LEU A 78 2.35 -0.99 -3.71
N MET A 79 3.66 -1.26 -3.84
CA MET A 79 4.70 -0.50 -3.17
C MET A 79 5.40 0.42 -4.17
N VAL A 80 5.59 1.68 -3.80
CA VAL A 80 6.31 2.70 -4.56
C VAL A 80 7.39 3.32 -3.67
N VAL A 81 8.61 3.43 -4.19
CA VAL A 81 9.69 4.17 -3.54
C VAL A 81 9.46 5.66 -3.75
N ALA A 82 9.53 6.45 -2.68
CA ALA A 82 9.13 7.85 -2.67
C ALA A 82 10.22 8.81 -2.16
N GLU A 83 11.40 8.29 -1.76
CA GLU A 83 12.45 9.03 -1.05
C GLU A 83 12.88 10.34 -1.75
N ASP A 84 12.95 10.36 -3.08
CA ASP A 84 13.37 11.53 -3.86
C ASP A 84 12.24 12.55 -4.15
N HIS A 85 10.99 12.17 -3.92
CA HIS A 85 9.81 12.95 -4.34
C HIS A 85 8.95 13.40 -3.15
N PHE A 86 9.12 12.77 -2.00
CA PHE A 86 8.23 12.92 -0.86
C PHE A 86 8.94 12.64 0.47
N PRO A 87 8.46 13.16 1.61
CA PRO A 87 9.13 13.02 2.90
C PRO A 87 8.89 11.65 3.54
N VAL A 88 8.99 10.58 2.74
CA VAL A 88 8.82 9.17 3.11
C VAL A 88 9.67 8.32 2.18
N LYS A 89 10.26 7.24 2.70
CA LYS A 89 11.06 6.33 1.87
C LYS A 89 10.18 5.52 0.92
N SER A 90 9.04 5.06 1.40
CA SER A 90 8.13 4.22 0.62
C SER A 90 6.66 4.44 0.95
N ILE A 91 5.82 4.23 -0.05
CA ILE A 91 4.36 4.28 0.06
C ILE A 91 3.83 2.92 -0.38
N ILE A 92 2.95 2.34 0.43
CA ILE A 92 2.22 1.13 0.10
C ILE A 92 0.75 1.46 -0.04
N GLU A 93 0.20 1.15 -1.20
CA GLU A 93 -1.21 1.23 -1.48
C GLU A 93 -1.87 -0.13 -1.28
N ILE A 94 -2.91 -0.17 -0.46
CA ILE A 94 -3.74 -1.35 -0.22
C ILE A 94 -5.14 -1.07 -0.76
N ALA A 95 -5.67 -2.01 -1.54
CA ALA A 95 -7.05 -1.93 -2.03
C ALA A 95 -8.03 -1.70 -0.87
N ALA A 96 -9.01 -0.82 -1.07
CA ALA A 96 -10.06 -0.64 -0.08
C ALA A 96 -10.87 -1.95 0.06
N VAL A 97 -10.94 -2.49 1.28
CA VAL A 97 -11.69 -3.72 1.58
C VAL A 97 -13.03 -3.35 2.22
N VAL A 98 -14.04 -4.22 2.04
CA VAL A 98 -15.39 -4.07 2.61
C VAL A 98 -15.38 -4.13 4.14
N SER A 99 -14.47 -4.91 4.74
CA SER A 99 -14.34 -5.06 6.19
C SER A 99 -13.10 -4.35 6.73
N PRO A 100 -13.25 -3.40 7.66
CA PRO A 100 -12.14 -2.72 8.32
C PRO A 100 -11.17 -3.69 9.00
N ALA A 101 -11.68 -4.75 9.65
CA ALA A 101 -10.86 -5.75 10.32
C ALA A 101 -9.89 -6.47 9.35
N ILE A 102 -10.34 -6.78 8.13
CA ILE A 102 -9.51 -7.42 7.11
C ILE A 102 -8.42 -6.44 6.64
N TRP A 103 -8.80 -5.19 6.38
CA TRP A 103 -7.87 -4.16 5.93
C TRP A 103 -6.77 -3.91 6.97
N VAL A 104 -7.14 -3.76 8.25
CA VAL A 104 -6.17 -3.56 9.34
C VAL A 104 -5.23 -4.76 9.49
N LYS A 105 -5.73 -5.99 9.35
CA LYS A 105 -4.89 -7.20 9.35
C LYS A 105 -3.91 -7.23 8.17
N GLN A 106 -4.33 -6.80 6.98
CA GLN A 106 -3.44 -6.70 5.82
C GLN A 106 -2.34 -5.65 6.04
N VAL A 107 -2.70 -4.47 6.55
CA VAL A 107 -1.76 -3.41 6.93
C VAL A 107 -0.72 -3.96 7.90
N HIS A 108 -1.18 -4.64 8.96
CA HIS A 108 -0.31 -5.24 9.97
C HIS A 108 0.60 -6.32 9.40
N GLN A 109 0.07 -7.20 8.53
CA GLN A 109 0.83 -8.27 7.89
C GLN A 109 1.96 -7.71 7.01
N ILE A 110 1.65 -6.71 6.18
CA ILE A 110 2.63 -6.04 5.32
C ILE A 110 3.70 -5.33 6.16
N TRP A 111 3.28 -4.60 7.18
CA TRP A 111 4.20 -3.88 8.08
C TRP A 111 5.13 -4.83 8.83
N THR A 112 4.62 -5.99 9.27
CA THR A 112 5.44 -7.02 9.90
C THR A 112 6.41 -7.66 8.90
N SER A 113 5.99 -7.95 7.66
CA SER A 113 6.83 -8.63 6.67
C SER A 113 8.02 -7.79 6.18
N ILE A 114 7.94 -6.46 6.31
CA ILE A 114 9.00 -5.52 5.94
C ILE A 114 9.85 -5.05 7.14
N GLY A 115 9.71 -5.70 8.30
CA GLY A 115 10.56 -5.44 9.46
C GLY A 115 10.11 -4.30 10.37
N LYS A 116 8.81 -3.98 10.41
CA LYS A 116 8.19 -3.02 11.34
C LYS A 116 8.80 -1.60 11.31
N PRO A 117 8.93 -0.95 10.14
CA PRO A 117 9.42 0.44 10.05
C PRO A 117 8.47 1.44 10.73
N THR A 118 8.93 2.68 10.92
CA THR A 118 8.06 3.76 11.40
C THR A 118 6.89 3.98 10.43
N LEU A 119 5.66 3.93 10.95
CA LEU A 119 4.46 3.76 10.13
C LEU A 119 3.50 4.95 10.25
N ARG A 120 3.09 5.47 9.10
CA ARG A 120 1.93 6.37 8.97
C ARG A 120 0.83 5.70 8.17
N VAL A 121 -0.39 5.71 8.68
CA VAL A 121 -1.55 5.09 8.03
C VAL A 121 -2.60 6.15 7.74
N PHE A 122 -2.96 6.26 6.46
CA PHE A 122 -4.05 7.10 5.99
C PHE A 122 -5.31 6.25 5.90
N LEU A 123 -6.22 6.49 6.83
CA LEU A 123 -7.41 5.65 6.98
C LEU A 123 -8.39 5.88 5.82
N PRO A 124 -9.01 4.82 5.27
CA PRO A 124 -10.14 4.99 4.35
C PRO A 124 -11.32 5.69 5.03
N GLN A 125 -12.20 6.34 4.26
CA GLN A 125 -13.32 7.14 4.78
C GLN A 125 -14.27 6.39 5.73
N LYS A 126 -14.30 5.05 5.64
CA LYS A 126 -15.20 4.19 6.42
C LYS A 126 -14.56 3.61 7.68
N ILE A 127 -13.28 3.87 7.94
CA ILE A 127 -12.55 3.32 9.09
C ILE A 127 -12.23 4.44 10.05
N SER A 128 -12.76 4.35 11.27
CA SER A 128 -12.42 5.28 12.34
C SER A 128 -11.08 4.92 12.98
N ALA A 129 -10.43 5.89 13.63
CA ALA A 129 -9.20 5.62 14.38
C ALA A 129 -9.43 4.61 15.52
N ASP A 130 -10.61 4.61 16.13
CA ASP A 130 -10.96 3.68 17.21
C ASP A 130 -11.20 2.26 16.69
N GLU A 131 -11.83 2.14 15.52
CA GLU A 131 -11.99 0.86 14.85
C GLU A 131 -10.64 0.28 14.39
N PHE A 132 -9.73 1.14 13.91
CA PHE A 132 -8.36 0.74 13.60
C PHE A 132 -7.64 0.20 14.84
N LYS A 133 -7.70 0.94 15.96
CA LYS A 133 -7.09 0.54 17.24
C LYS A 133 -7.62 -0.80 17.74
N LEU A 134 -8.93 -1.04 17.64
CA LEU A 134 -9.57 -2.28 18.08
C LEU A 134 -9.06 -3.50 17.31
N ASN A 135 -8.76 -3.33 16.02
CA ASN A 135 -8.34 -4.42 15.14
C ASN A 135 -6.80 -4.57 15.04
N TRP A 136 -6.03 -3.62 15.58
CA TRP A 136 -4.58 -3.67 15.56
C TRP A 136 -4.07 -4.69 16.60
N SER A 137 -3.31 -5.68 16.13
CA SER A 137 -2.95 -6.86 16.93
C SER A 137 -1.61 -6.75 17.67
N ASP A 138 -0.81 -5.70 17.43
CA ASP A 138 0.51 -5.54 18.05
C ASP A 138 0.46 -4.67 19.31
N SER A 139 1.11 -5.13 20.39
CA SER A 139 1.22 -4.43 21.67
C SER A 139 2.57 -3.72 21.86
N GLU A 140 3.49 -3.86 20.90
CA GLU A 140 4.83 -3.26 20.95
C GLU A 140 4.81 -1.73 20.89
N ASN A 141 5.88 -1.11 21.43
CA ASN A 141 6.07 0.35 21.54
C ASN A 141 6.47 1.01 20.20
N ASN A 142 5.77 0.67 19.13
CA ASN A 142 5.96 1.34 17.85
C ASN A 142 5.03 2.56 17.74
N GLU A 143 5.57 3.64 17.20
CA GLU A 143 4.80 4.85 16.91
C GLU A 143 4.04 4.68 15.61
N ILE A 144 2.72 4.63 15.71
CA ILE A 144 1.82 4.57 14.54
C ILE A 144 1.07 5.89 14.47
N TYR A 145 1.18 6.55 13.32
CA TYR A 145 0.51 7.82 13.07
C TYR A 145 -0.73 7.59 12.22
N LEU A 146 -1.92 7.86 12.76
CA LEU A 146 -3.18 7.75 12.03
C LEU A 146 -3.61 9.10 11.49
N VAL A 147 -3.93 9.14 10.21
CA VAL A 147 -4.50 10.31 9.54
C VAL A 147 -5.92 9.98 9.11
N SER A 148 -6.91 10.68 9.67
CA SER A 148 -8.32 10.54 9.29
C SER A 148 -8.62 11.27 7.97
N SER A 149 -9.33 10.57 7.08
CA SER A 149 -9.76 11.05 5.77
C SER A 149 -11.01 11.90 5.79
#